data_AF-A0A392RES5-F1
#
_entry.id   AF-A0A392RES5-F1
#
_cell.length_a   1.000
_cell.length_b   1.000
_cell.length_c   1.000
_cell.angle_alpha   90.00
_cell.angle_beta   90.00
_cell.angle_gamma   90.00
#
_symmetry.space_group_name_H-M   'P 1'
#
loop_
_entity.id
_entity.type
_entity.pdbx_description
1 polymer ?
#
loop_
_entity_poly.entity_id
_entity_poly.type
_entity_poly.pdbx_seq_one_letter_code
_entity_poly.pdbx_strand_id
1 'polypeptide(L)'
;MVDVIPHSEFVKITNTSTAKAVYDSLCATYEGNEQVKEAKANLLVQQYELFKMKEDENIETMFPRFQTLVFELQVLKKCYTTTDHVKKILRSLPPKWRPKVTAIQE
;
A
#
# COMPACT_ATOMS: atom_id res chain seq x y z
N MET A 1 36.25 45.68 4.45
CA MET A 1 35.31 46.11 5.52
C MET A 1 34.24 45.05 5.56
N VAL A 2 34.24 44.20 6.59
CA VAL A 2 33.37 43.01 6.67
C VAL A 2 32.02 43.51 7.19
N ASP A 3 30.97 43.34 6.39
CA ASP A 3 29.62 43.81 6.73
C ASP A 3 29.12 43.11 8.01
N VAL A 4 29.01 43.87 9.11
CA VAL A 4 28.54 43.37 10.40
C VAL A 4 27.03 43.27 10.32
N ILE A 5 26.53 42.06 10.07
CA ILE A 5 25.10 41.77 10.07
C ILE A 5 24.53 42.18 11.46
N PRO A 6 23.54 43.09 11.52
CA PRO A 6 22.97 43.54 12.78
C PRO A 6 22.37 42.36 13.56
N HIS A 7 22.54 42.36 14.88
CA HIS A 7 22.09 41.28 15.76
C HIS A 7 20.58 40.94 15.58
N SER A 8 19.75 41.92 15.23
CA SER A 8 18.32 41.72 14.97
C SER A 8 18.02 40.94 13.69
N GLU A 9 18.91 40.99 12.69
CA GLU A 9 18.80 40.17 11.48
C GLU A 9 19.33 38.76 11.72
N PHE A 10 20.40 38.62 12.51
CA PHE A 10 20.91 37.31 12.90
C PHE A 10 19.86 36.46 13.63
N VAL A 11 19.12 37.05 14.58
CA VAL A 11 18.05 36.35 15.32
C VAL A 11 16.85 35.98 14.43
N LYS A 12 16.54 36.80 13.43
CA LYS A 12 15.48 36.48 12.43
C LYS A 12 15.91 35.35 11.50
N ILE A 13 17.16 35.38 11.01
CA ILE A 13 17.71 34.34 10.14
C ILE A 13 17.83 33.01 10.88
N THR A 14 18.29 33.00 12.14
CA THR A 14 18.37 31.76 12.93
C THR A 14 16.98 31.18 13.21
N ASN A 15 15.99 32.02 13.58
CA ASN A 15 14.63 31.53 13.81
C ASN A 15 13.95 31.02 12.52
N THR A 16 14.21 31.66 11.38
CA THR A 16 13.69 31.21 10.07
C THR A 16 14.39 29.94 9.58
N SER A 17 15.70 29.80 9.83
CA SER A 17 16.47 28.60 9.51
C SER A 17 16.03 27.40 10.36
N THR A 18 15.77 27.63 11.65
CA THR A 18 15.21 26.62 12.55
C THR A 18 13.77 26.27 12.18
N ALA A 19 12.91 27.25 11.91
CA ALA A 19 11.53 26.99 11.47
C ALA A 19 11.49 26.21 10.14
N LYS A 20 12.36 26.57 9.18
CA LYS A 20 12.51 25.83 7.93
C LYS A 20 13.00 24.40 8.18
N ALA A 21 14.00 24.21 9.03
CA ALA A 21 14.51 22.88 9.36
C ALA A 21 13.45 22.00 10.04
N VAL A 22 12.63 22.56 10.94
CA VAL A 22 11.51 21.86 11.57
C VAL A 22 10.44 21.49 10.54
N TYR A 23 10.09 22.40 9.62
CA TYR A 23 9.16 22.13 8.54
C TYR A 23 9.67 21.06 7.57
N ASP A 24 10.92 21.17 7.11
CA ASP A 24 11.58 20.20 6.22
C ASP A 24 11.65 18.82 6.88
N SER A 25 11.93 18.74 8.19
CA SER A 25 11.92 17.49 8.95
C SER A 25 10.51 16.89 9.09
N LEU A 26 9.49 17.73 9.28
CA LEU A 26 8.09 17.30 9.34
C LEU A 26 7.64 16.76 7.98
N CYS A 27 7.94 17.47 6.89
CA CYS A 27 7.70 17.03 5.52
C CYS A 27 8.42 15.72 5.21
N ALA A 28 9.72 15.61 5.51
CA ALA A 28 10.47 14.37 5.26
C ALA A 28 9.90 13.16 6.04
N THR A 29 9.43 13.37 7.28
CA THR A 29 8.79 12.32 8.08
C THR A 29 7.43 11.92 7.50
N TYR A 30 6.64 12.90 7.04
CA TYR A 30 5.34 12.66 6.44
C TYR A 30 5.45 12.01 5.06
N GLU A 31 6.32 12.50 4.19
CA GLU A 31 6.66 11.91 2.90
C GLU A 31 7.22 10.50 3.07
N GLY A 32 8.09 10.25 4.06
CA GLY A 32 8.55 8.91 4.38
C GLY A 32 7.41 7.97 4.79
N ASN A 33 6.43 8.47 5.55
CA ASN A 33 5.23 7.72 5.91
C ASN A 33 4.34 7.44 4.67
N GLU A 34 4.19 8.40 3.77
CA GLU A 34 3.45 8.22 2.51
C GLU A 34 4.14 7.23 1.57
N GLN A 35 5.46 7.34 1.39
CA GLN A 35 6.26 6.40 0.60
C GLN A 35 6.19 4.98 1.16
N VAL A 36 6.22 4.81 2.48
CA VAL A 36 6.06 3.50 3.12
C VAL A 36 4.65 2.94 2.91
N LYS A 37 3.60 3.77 3.03
CA LYS A 37 2.22 3.37 2.74
C LYS A 37 2.05 2.96 1.29
N GLU A 38 2.64 3.71 0.37
CA GLU A 38 2.60 3.42 -1.07
C GLU A 38 3.35 2.13 -1.40
N ALA A 39 4.56 1.95 -0.87
CA ALA A 39 5.33 0.72 -1.05
C ALA A 39 4.56 -0.51 -0.50
N LYS A 40 3.93 -0.39 0.67
CA LYS A 40 3.07 -1.44 1.23
C LYS A 40 1.86 -1.71 0.33
N ALA A 41 1.22 -0.66 -0.20
CA ALA A 41 0.10 -0.82 -1.14
C ALA A 41 0.53 -1.54 -2.41
N ASN A 42 1.66 -1.16 -3.00
CA ASN A 42 2.20 -1.80 -4.20
C ASN A 42 2.53 -3.28 -3.95
N LEU A 43 3.13 -3.61 -2.79
CA LEU A 43 3.41 -4.99 -2.42
C LEU A 43 2.12 -5.82 -2.28
N LEU A 44 1.08 -5.27 -1.66
CA LEU A 44 -0.21 -5.95 -1.52
C LEU A 44 -0.92 -6.13 -2.86
N VAL A 45 -0.84 -5.15 -3.75
CA VAL A 45 -1.35 -5.27 -5.13
C VAL A 45 -0.62 -6.41 -5.85
N GLN A 46 0.71 -6.49 -5.75
CA GLN A 46 1.47 -7.59 -6.34
C GLN A 46 1.10 -8.96 -5.75
N GLN A 47 0.93 -9.04 -4.42
CA GLN A 47 0.48 -10.27 -3.76
C GLN A 47 -0.92 -10.68 -4.22
N TYR A 48 -1.81 -9.70 -4.42
CA TYR A 48 -3.15 -9.93 -4.97
C TYR A 48 -3.05 -10.43 -6.40
N GLU A 49 -2.30 -9.76 -7.28
CA GLU A 49 -2.12 -10.17 -8.67
C GLU A 49 -1.49 -11.57 -8.81
N LEU A 50 -0.55 -11.93 -7.95
CA LEU A 50 0.11 -13.24 -7.95
C LEU A 50 -0.61 -14.27 -7.07
N PHE A 51 -1.74 -13.91 -6.46
CA PHE A 51 -2.46 -14.80 -5.57
C PHE A 51 -2.88 -16.07 -6.32
N LYS A 52 -2.43 -17.21 -5.80
CA LYS A 52 -2.76 -18.55 -6.27
C LYS A 52 -2.92 -19.48 -5.09
N MET A 53 -3.83 -20.43 -5.23
CA MET A 53 -3.94 -21.55 -4.29
C MET A 53 -2.66 -22.38 -4.37
N LYS A 54 -2.09 -22.73 -3.21
CA LYS A 54 -0.92 -23.64 -3.17
C LYS A 54 -1.37 -25.08 -3.43
N GLU A 55 -0.43 -25.95 -3.80
CA GLU A 55 -0.74 -27.34 -4.18
C GLU A 55 -1.33 -28.15 -3.01
N ASP A 56 -0.79 -27.95 -1.80
CA ASP A 56 -1.24 -28.59 -0.55
C ASP A 56 -2.26 -27.76 0.24
N GLU A 57 -2.75 -26.65 -0.34
CA GLU A 57 -3.72 -25.79 0.30
C GLU A 57 -5.14 -26.23 -0.08
N ASN A 58 -6.10 -26.09 0.84
CA ASN A 58 -7.52 -26.36 0.61
C ASN A 58 -8.27 -25.03 0.42
N ILE A 59 -9.48 -25.08 -0.15
CA ILE A 59 -10.30 -23.87 -0.34
C ILE A 59 -10.58 -23.18 1.00
N GLU A 60 -10.85 -23.97 2.05
CA GLU A 60 -11.14 -23.47 3.39
C GLU A 60 -9.95 -22.73 4.03
N THR A 61 -8.72 -23.03 3.63
CA THR A 61 -7.51 -22.34 4.11
C THR A 61 -7.07 -21.21 3.16
N MET A 62 -7.34 -21.35 1.87
CA MET A 62 -7.07 -20.32 0.86
C MET A 62 -8.00 -19.11 1.00
N PHE A 63 -9.29 -19.33 1.26
CA PHE A 63 -10.29 -18.25 1.29
C PHE A 63 -10.04 -17.22 2.40
N PRO A 64 -9.72 -17.60 3.66
CA PRO A 64 -9.33 -16.65 4.70
C PRO A 64 -8.08 -15.85 4.33
N ARG A 65 -7.06 -16.48 3.70
CA ARG A 65 -5.87 -15.75 3.20
C ARG A 65 -6.24 -14.71 2.15
N PHE A 66 -7.16 -15.03 1.25
CA PHE A 66 -7.67 -14.08 0.26
C PHE A 66 -8.44 -12.94 0.93
N GLN A 67 -9.30 -13.24 1.91
CA GLN A 67 -10.05 -12.21 2.65
C GLN A 67 -9.14 -11.24 3.39
N THR A 68 -8.10 -11.74 4.07
CA THR A 68 -7.09 -10.90 4.73
C THR A 68 -6.44 -9.95 3.73
N LEU A 69 -6.05 -10.46 2.55
CA LEU A 69 -5.42 -9.66 1.51
C LEU A 69 -6.35 -8.56 0.96
N VAL A 70 -7.63 -8.88 0.73
CA VAL A 70 -8.65 -7.91 0.31
C VAL A 70 -8.88 -6.85 1.40
N PHE A 71 -8.95 -7.26 2.66
CA PHE A 71 -9.11 -6.33 3.78
C PHE A 71 -7.94 -5.35 3.87
N GLU A 72 -6.69 -5.82 3.74
CA GLU A 72 -5.51 -4.95 3.75
C GLU A 72 -5.50 -3.97 2.57
N LEU A 73 -5.94 -4.39 1.39
CA LEU A 73 -6.10 -3.50 0.23
C LEU A 73 -7.19 -2.44 0.45
N GLN A 74 -8.30 -2.82 1.09
CA GLN A 74 -9.38 -1.90 1.42
C GLN A 74 -8.94 -0.83 2.43
N VAL A 75 -8.14 -1.19 3.44
CA VAL A 75 -7.53 -0.25 4.39
C VAL A 75 -6.66 0.78 3.67
N LEU A 76 -6.00 0.39 2.58
CA LEU A 76 -5.17 1.27 1.74
C LEU A 76 -5.97 1.99 0.63
N LYS A 77 -7.31 1.97 0.72
CA LYS A 77 -8.24 2.60 -0.24
C LYS A 77 -8.09 2.10 -1.69
N LYS A 78 -7.54 0.90 -1.89
CA LYS A 78 -7.55 0.19 -3.18
C LYS A 78 -8.82 -0.65 -3.23
N CYS A 79 -9.90 -0.07 -3.74
CA CYS A 79 -11.19 -0.72 -3.83
C CYS A 79 -11.31 -1.53 -5.12
N TYR A 80 -11.71 -2.80 -5.00
CA TYR A 80 -12.10 -3.66 -6.12
C TYR A 80 -13.58 -4.04 -5.94
N THR A 81 -14.26 -4.38 -7.03
CA THR A 81 -15.65 -4.84 -6.91
C THR A 81 -15.70 -6.28 -6.41
N THR A 82 -16.82 -6.69 -5.81
CA THR A 82 -17.08 -8.09 -5.47
C THR A 82 -16.88 -9.02 -6.67
N THR A 83 -17.29 -8.56 -7.86
CA THR A 83 -17.10 -9.30 -9.12
C THR A 83 -15.62 -9.50 -9.45
N ASP A 84 -14.76 -8.50 -9.22
CA ASP A 84 -13.32 -8.63 -9.43
C ASP A 84 -12.70 -9.64 -8.48
N HIS A 85 -13.13 -9.63 -7.22
CA HIS A 85 -12.70 -10.59 -6.21
C HIS A 85 -13.09 -12.02 -6.56
N VAL A 86 -14.33 -12.25 -7.00
CA VAL A 86 -14.80 -13.56 -7.45
C VAL A 86 -14.00 -14.04 -8.65
N LYS A 87 -13.86 -13.20 -9.69
CA LYS A 87 -13.03 -13.53 -10.86
C LYS A 87 -11.59 -13.83 -10.46
N LYS A 88 -11.06 -13.14 -9.44
CA LYS A 88 -9.71 -13.37 -8.96
C LYS A 88 -9.57 -14.74 -8.31
N ILE A 89 -10.46 -15.07 -7.37
CA ILE A 89 -10.49 -16.38 -6.72
C ILE A 89 -10.60 -17.51 -7.75
N LEU A 90 -11.52 -17.38 -8.73
CA LEU A 90 -11.72 -18.41 -9.76
C LEU A 90 -10.45 -18.65 -10.60
N ARG A 91 -9.68 -17.60 -10.90
CA ARG A 91 -8.38 -17.71 -11.60
C ARG A 91 -7.26 -18.27 -10.74
N SER A 92 -7.36 -18.12 -9.42
CA SER A 92 -6.39 -18.63 -8.45
C SER A 92 -6.57 -20.12 -8.13
N LEU A 93 -7.70 -20.72 -8.54
CA LEU A 93 -7.97 -22.14 -8.35
C LEU A 93 -7.16 -23.02 -9.32
N PRO A 94 -6.71 -24.22 -8.88
CA PRO A 94 -5.97 -25.13 -9.73
C PRO A 94 -6.85 -25.76 -10.83
N PRO A 95 -6.26 -26.27 -11.93
CA PRO A 95 -6.98 -26.77 -13.10
C PRO A 95 -8.08 -27.81 -12.80
N LYS A 96 -7.91 -28.59 -11.73
CA LYS A 96 -8.90 -29.57 -11.23
C LYS A 96 -10.28 -28.96 -10.90
N TRP A 97 -10.35 -27.65 -10.66
CA TRP A 97 -11.61 -26.95 -10.39
C TRP A 97 -12.23 -26.29 -11.63
N ARG A 98 -11.54 -26.28 -12.78
CA ARG A 98 -12.04 -25.66 -14.03
C ARG A 98 -13.46 -26.10 -14.41
N PRO A 99 -13.83 -27.40 -14.34
CA PRO A 99 -15.19 -27.82 -14.69
C PRO A 99 -16.27 -27.16 -13.83
N LYS A 100 -15.99 -26.96 -12.54
CA LYS A 100 -16.89 -26.27 -11.61
C LYS A 100 -16.92 -24.76 -11.84
N VAL A 101 -15.79 -24.16 -12.21
CA VAL A 101 -15.71 -22.74 -12.56
C VAL A 101 -16.53 -22.45 -13.81
N THR A 102 -16.41 -23.28 -14.86
CA THR A 102 -17.18 -23.12 -16.11
C THR A 102 -18.68 -23.17 -15.86
N ALA A 103 -19.17 -24.12 -15.05
CA ALA A 103 -20.58 -24.25 -14.72
C ALA A 103 -21.16 -23.08 -13.90
N ILE A 104 -20.31 -22.24 -13.28
CA ILE A 104 -20.74 -21.04 -12.53
C ILE A 104 -20.70 -19.79 -13.44
N GLN A 105 -19.97 -19.84 -14.56
CA GLN A 105 -19.86 -18.75 -15.53
C GLN A 105 -20.85 -18.85 -16.70
N GLU A 106 -21.42 -20.03 -16.97
CA GLU A 106 -22.56 -20.26 -17.88
C GLU A 106 -23.88 -19.83 -17.23
#